data_AF-A0A7V2VJ54-F1
#
_entry.id   AF-A0A7V2VJ54-F1
#
_cell.length_a   1.000
_cell.length_b   1.000
_cell.length_c   1.000
_cell.angle_alpha   90.00
_cell.angle_beta   90.00
_cell.angle_gamma   90.00
#
_symmetry.space_group_name_H-M   'P 1'
#
loop_
_entity.id
_entity.type
_entity.pdbx_description
1 polymer ?
#
loop_
_entity_poly.entity_id
_entity_poly.type
_entity_poly.pdbx_seq_one_letter_code
_entity_poly.pdbx_strand_id
1 'polypeptide(L)'
;MSEPRRTRPGDLALLVGRDRKRRLVRLEPGETLQTHKGVLRHDDLIDRPWGSRVVTHMGFPFLLLRPSLNDRILHLRRISQIIYPKDAGYILLKMNIGPGARVIEAGTGSGALTMVLAHAVRPDGRVYSYDVRSDMQRLARKNLRSAGLEDVVEFKLRDVAEGFDETDVDALFLDLPNPWDYLRQAHAALSSGGFFGSILPTANQVSRLLVALERASFGFIEVEEILLRPYKPVAERLRPTDQMVAHTGFLIFARSLVREEETTAASGLSEAQPAVEPEEGGSDVP
;
A
#
# COMPACT_ATOMS: atom_id res chain seq x y z
N MET A 1 -26.76 27.73 -4.68
CA MET A 1 -25.64 26.88 -5.14
C MET A 1 -24.36 27.46 -4.54
N SER A 2 -23.54 26.66 -3.86
CA SER A 2 -22.22 27.13 -3.37
C SER A 2 -21.36 27.56 -4.55
N GLU A 3 -20.59 28.63 -4.38
CA GLU A 3 -19.56 28.98 -5.37
C GLU A 3 -18.59 27.80 -5.57
N PRO A 4 -18.15 27.56 -6.81
CA PRO A 4 -17.20 26.50 -7.08
C PRO A 4 -15.84 26.84 -6.47
N ARG A 5 -15.17 25.84 -5.89
CA ARG A 5 -13.80 26.00 -5.40
C ARG A 5 -12.90 26.41 -6.56
N ARG A 6 -12.06 27.40 -6.32
CA ARG A 6 -11.11 27.95 -7.30
C ARG A 6 -9.69 27.51 -6.99
N THR A 7 -8.85 27.51 -8.03
CA THR A 7 -7.41 27.36 -7.94
C THR A 7 -6.77 28.56 -7.25
N ARG A 8 -5.68 28.32 -6.52
CA ARG A 8 -4.89 29.34 -5.84
C ARG A 8 -3.39 29.18 -6.16
N PRO A 9 -2.57 30.22 -5.95
CA PRO A 9 -1.12 30.06 -5.91
C PRO A 9 -0.71 28.94 -4.95
N GLY A 10 0.29 28.15 -5.33
CA GLY A 10 0.80 26.99 -4.60
C GLY A 10 -0.01 25.71 -4.77
N ASP A 11 -1.22 25.75 -5.33
CA ASP A 11 -2.03 24.55 -5.57
C ASP A 11 -1.32 23.61 -6.56
N LEU A 12 -1.40 22.31 -6.27
CA LEU A 12 -0.99 21.28 -7.21
C LEU A 12 -2.17 20.96 -8.14
N ALA A 13 -2.02 21.23 -9.43
CA ALA A 13 -3.03 21.03 -10.46
C ALA A 13 -2.69 19.86 -11.37
N LEU A 14 -3.73 19.14 -11.81
CA LEU A 14 -3.67 18.12 -12.85
C LEU A 14 -4.27 18.69 -14.14
N LEU A 15 -3.43 18.80 -15.17
CA LEU A 15 -3.86 19.18 -16.51
C LEU A 15 -4.01 17.92 -17.37
N VAL A 16 -5.22 17.70 -17.89
CA VAL A 16 -5.53 16.56 -18.78
C VAL A 16 -5.84 17.09 -20.18
N GLY A 17 -4.95 16.81 -21.13
CA GLY A 17 -5.13 17.22 -22.52
C GLY A 17 -6.22 16.40 -23.21
N ARG A 18 -6.74 16.90 -24.35
CA ARG A 18 -7.68 16.13 -25.19
C ARG A 18 -7.10 14.79 -25.67
N ASP A 19 -5.78 14.71 -25.78
CA ASP A 19 -5.02 13.49 -26.09
C ASP A 19 -4.87 12.54 -24.88
N ARG A 20 -5.53 12.85 -23.76
CA ARG A 20 -5.48 12.14 -22.47
C ARG A 20 -4.10 12.16 -21.79
N LYS A 21 -3.14 12.95 -22.29
CA LYS A 21 -1.86 13.15 -21.59
C LYS A 21 -2.09 13.96 -20.33
N ARG A 22 -1.51 13.49 -19.24
CA ARG A 22 -1.61 14.08 -17.91
C ARG A 22 -0.34 14.86 -17.58
N ARG A 23 -0.48 16.00 -16.92
CA ARG A 23 0.63 16.80 -16.40
C ARG A 23 0.27 17.31 -15.01
N LEU A 24 1.17 17.09 -14.07
CA LEU A 24 1.06 17.60 -12.71
C LEU A 24 1.95 18.84 -12.57
N VAL A 25 1.36 19.96 -12.15
CA VAL A 25 2.02 21.26 -12.12
C VAL A 25 1.62 21.98 -10.85
N ARG A 26 2.61 22.59 -10.18
CA ARG A 26 2.34 23.52 -9.08
C ARG A 26 2.09 24.90 -9.69
N LEU A 27 0.94 25.49 -9.35
CA LEU A 27 0.55 26.81 -9.85
C LEU A 27 1.34 27.88 -9.10
N GLU A 28 2.13 28.65 -9.83
CA GLU A 28 3.00 29.69 -9.29
C GLU A 28 2.83 30.93 -10.18
N PRO A 29 2.56 32.13 -9.64
CA PRO A 29 2.39 33.34 -10.43
C PRO A 29 3.59 33.64 -11.34
N GLY A 30 3.33 34.08 -12.57
CA GLY A 30 4.36 34.41 -13.57
C GLY A 30 5.04 33.21 -14.24
N GLU A 31 4.84 31.99 -13.74
CA GLU A 31 5.40 30.76 -14.32
C GLU A 31 4.60 30.27 -15.53
N THR A 32 5.23 29.42 -16.36
CA THR A 32 4.60 28.85 -17.55
C THR A 32 4.82 27.35 -17.69
N LEU A 33 3.80 26.66 -18.19
CA LEU A 33 3.91 25.28 -18.63
C LEU A 33 4.12 25.21 -20.14
N GLN A 34 5.31 24.77 -20.53
CA GLN A 34 5.68 24.53 -21.92
C GLN A 34 5.21 23.15 -22.39
N THR A 35 4.55 23.09 -23.55
CA THR A 35 4.19 21.83 -24.19
C THR A 35 4.35 21.92 -25.71
N HIS A 36 4.53 20.77 -26.37
CA HIS A 36 4.46 20.67 -27.83
C HIS A 36 3.11 21.09 -28.45
N LYS A 37 2.08 21.35 -27.64
CA LYS A 37 0.76 21.85 -28.05
C LYS A 37 0.52 23.31 -27.61
N GLY A 38 1.59 23.99 -27.20
CA GLY A 38 1.59 25.40 -26.83
C GLY A 38 1.86 25.59 -25.34
N VAL A 39 1.86 26.85 -24.93
CA VAL A 39 2.14 27.33 -23.59
C VAL A 39 0.84 27.62 -22.84
N LEU A 40 0.81 27.26 -21.56
CA LEU A 40 -0.15 27.75 -20.57
C LEU A 40 0.58 28.64 -19.57
N ARG A 41 0.12 29.88 -19.35
CA ARG A 41 0.61 30.71 -18.26
C ARG A 41 -0.12 30.33 -16.99
N HIS A 42 0.58 30.22 -15.86
CA HIS A 42 -0.06 29.86 -14.60
C HIS A 42 -1.06 30.92 -14.15
N ASP A 43 -0.81 32.19 -14.47
CA ASP A 43 -1.72 33.30 -14.19
C ASP A 43 -3.10 33.10 -14.85
N ASP A 44 -3.16 32.43 -16.01
CA ASP A 44 -4.43 32.11 -16.69
C ASP A 44 -5.19 30.96 -16.01
N LEU A 45 -4.49 30.19 -15.17
CA LEU A 45 -5.01 29.02 -14.45
C LEU A 45 -5.39 29.34 -13.00
N ILE A 46 -4.80 30.37 -12.39
CA ILE A 46 -5.09 30.82 -11.02
C ILE A 46 -6.47 31.51 -10.99
N ASP A 47 -7.17 31.40 -9.87
CA ASP A 47 -8.54 31.89 -9.66
C ASP A 47 -9.58 31.32 -10.62
N ARG A 48 -9.26 30.23 -11.33
CA ARG A 48 -10.20 29.48 -12.15
C ARG A 48 -10.94 28.45 -11.31
N PRO A 49 -12.23 28.22 -11.56
CA PRO A 49 -12.93 27.08 -10.97
C PRO A 49 -12.23 25.76 -11.32
N TRP A 50 -12.06 24.87 -10.34
CA TRP A 50 -11.67 23.48 -10.64
C TRP A 50 -12.70 22.84 -11.59
N GLY A 51 -12.22 22.02 -12.54
CA GLY A 51 -13.05 21.46 -13.61
C GLY A 51 -13.12 22.32 -14.88
N SER A 52 -12.52 23.52 -14.87
CA SER A 52 -12.52 24.40 -16.04
C SER A 52 -11.78 23.79 -17.24
N ARG A 53 -12.26 24.12 -18.45
CA ARG A 53 -11.49 23.93 -19.68
C ARG A 53 -10.61 25.17 -19.91
N VAL A 54 -9.31 24.94 -20.05
CA VAL A 54 -8.31 25.98 -20.37
C VAL A 54 -7.66 25.66 -21.71
N VAL A 55 -7.13 26.66 -22.40
CA VAL A 55 -6.55 26.49 -23.73
C VAL A 55 -5.14 27.06 -23.77
N THR A 56 -4.25 26.41 -24.51
CA THR A 56 -2.94 26.99 -24.84
C THR A 56 -3.09 28.17 -25.80
N HIS A 57 -2.03 28.94 -26.02
CA HIS A 57 -2.01 29.97 -27.07
C HIS A 57 -2.24 29.43 -28.49
N MET A 58 -2.04 28.11 -28.72
CA MET A 58 -2.36 27.45 -30.00
C MET A 58 -3.79 26.86 -30.03
N GLY A 59 -4.64 27.17 -29.04
CA GLY A 59 -6.02 26.71 -28.96
C GLY A 59 -6.20 25.24 -28.54
N PHE A 60 -5.14 24.56 -28.07
CA PHE A 60 -5.26 23.16 -27.63
C PHE A 60 -5.87 23.09 -26.23
N PRO A 61 -6.98 22.34 -26.03
CA PRO A 61 -7.70 22.33 -24.76
C PRO A 61 -7.12 21.35 -23.73
N PHE A 62 -7.14 21.78 -22.48
CA PHE A 62 -6.87 21.01 -21.27
C PHE A 62 -8.02 21.12 -20.28
N LEU A 63 -8.22 20.09 -19.46
CA LEU A 63 -9.02 20.14 -18.25
C LEU A 63 -8.12 20.50 -17.06
N LEU A 64 -8.55 21.45 -16.24
CA LEU A 64 -7.88 21.87 -15.01
C LEU A 64 -8.53 21.18 -13.80
N LEU A 65 -7.88 20.14 -13.28
CA LEU A 65 -8.45 19.25 -12.27
C LEU A 65 -7.61 19.25 -10.99
N ARG A 66 -8.26 18.92 -9.86
CA ARG A 66 -7.54 18.60 -8.63
C ARG A 66 -6.95 17.18 -8.76
N PRO A 67 -5.65 16.97 -8.50
CA PRO A 67 -5.07 15.65 -8.57
C PRO A 67 -5.57 14.77 -7.41
N SER A 68 -5.84 13.51 -7.72
CA SER A 68 -6.04 12.47 -6.71
C SER A 68 -4.71 11.99 -6.12
N LEU A 69 -4.74 11.25 -5.02
CA LEU A 69 -3.55 10.57 -4.50
C LEU A 69 -2.95 9.60 -5.54
N ASN A 70 -3.81 8.91 -6.28
CA ASN A 70 -3.40 8.06 -7.41
C ASN A 70 -2.63 8.86 -8.48
N ASP A 71 -3.08 10.06 -8.85
CA ASP A 71 -2.36 10.89 -9.81
C ASP A 71 -0.98 11.29 -9.28
N ARG A 72 -0.89 11.64 -7.99
CA ARG A 72 0.39 11.99 -7.34
C ARG A 72 1.36 10.81 -7.35
N ILE A 73 0.88 9.61 -7.02
CA ILE A 73 1.70 8.40 -6.99
C ILE A 73 2.25 8.06 -8.38
N LEU A 74 1.40 8.13 -9.42
CA LEU A 74 1.82 7.79 -10.77
C LEU A 74 2.79 8.81 -11.41
N HIS A 75 2.89 10.01 -10.85
CA HIS A 75 3.79 11.07 -11.33
C HIS A 75 4.89 11.44 -10.33
N LEU A 76 5.02 10.72 -9.21
CA LEU A 76 6.10 10.95 -8.25
C LEU A 76 7.45 10.65 -8.90
N ARG A 77 8.49 11.35 -8.44
CA ARG A 77 9.84 11.08 -8.91
C ARG A 77 10.31 9.77 -8.30
N ARG A 78 10.59 8.77 -9.15
CA ARG A 78 10.98 7.42 -8.72
C ARG A 78 12.30 6.99 -9.35
N ILE A 79 13.09 6.25 -8.58
CA ILE A 79 14.28 5.53 -9.05
C ILE A 79 14.19 4.01 -8.76
N SER A 80 13.14 3.59 -8.05
CA SER A 80 12.78 2.19 -7.83
C SER A 80 11.44 1.86 -8.48
N GLN A 81 11.13 0.57 -8.54
CA GLN A 81 9.75 0.12 -8.72
C GLN A 81 8.90 0.61 -7.53
N ILE A 82 7.61 0.78 -7.79
CA ILE A 82 6.63 1.20 -6.79
C ILE A 82 5.55 0.14 -6.64
N ILE A 83 4.95 0.08 -5.46
CA ILE A 83 3.66 -0.57 -5.28
C ILE A 83 2.60 0.26 -6.01
N TYR A 84 1.87 -0.39 -6.91
CA TYR A 84 0.88 0.29 -7.73
C TYR A 84 -0.35 0.67 -6.89
N PRO A 85 -1.07 1.74 -7.25
CA PRO A 85 -2.26 2.17 -6.51
C PRO A 85 -3.33 1.07 -6.31
N LYS A 86 -3.47 0.15 -7.27
CA LYS A 86 -4.39 -1.00 -7.15
C LYS A 86 -4.04 -1.91 -5.97
N ASP A 87 -2.73 -2.13 -5.77
CA ASP A 87 -2.21 -3.00 -4.72
C ASP A 87 -2.20 -2.24 -3.39
N ALA A 88 -1.74 -0.98 -3.38
CA ALA A 88 -1.69 -0.15 -2.19
C ALA A 88 -3.07 0.10 -1.56
N GLY A 89 -4.10 0.36 -2.38
CA GLY A 89 -5.46 0.53 -1.86
C GLY A 89 -6.02 -0.76 -1.24
N TYR A 90 -5.67 -1.91 -1.81
CA TYR A 90 -6.08 -3.20 -1.28
C TYR A 90 -5.30 -3.58 -0.02
N ILE A 91 -4.01 -3.26 0.06
CA ILE A 91 -3.18 -3.40 1.27
C ILE A 91 -3.83 -2.64 2.44
N LEU A 92 -4.25 -1.39 2.24
CA LEU A 92 -4.94 -0.61 3.28
C LEU A 92 -6.18 -1.34 3.81
N LEU A 93 -7.02 -1.84 2.89
CA LEU A 93 -8.25 -2.54 3.23
C LEU A 93 -7.95 -3.85 3.99
N LYS A 94 -7.08 -4.69 3.42
CA LYS A 94 -6.79 -6.03 3.94
C LYS A 94 -6.12 -5.99 5.32
N MET A 95 -5.32 -4.97 5.58
CA MET A 95 -4.58 -4.80 6.83
C MET A 95 -5.25 -3.86 7.83
N ASN A 96 -6.49 -3.42 7.56
CA ASN A 96 -7.24 -2.49 8.41
C ASN A 96 -6.47 -1.18 8.73
N ILE A 97 -5.75 -0.64 7.75
CA ILE A 97 -4.97 0.58 7.92
C ILE A 97 -5.86 1.80 7.66
N GLY A 98 -6.08 2.58 8.71
CA GLY A 98 -6.90 3.80 8.68
C GLY A 98 -6.50 4.80 9.77
N PRO A 99 -7.34 5.80 10.05
CA PRO A 99 -7.03 6.86 11.02
C PRO A 99 -6.60 6.31 12.38
N GLY A 100 -5.48 6.80 12.91
CA GLY A 100 -4.94 6.39 14.21
C GLY A 100 -4.01 5.16 14.17
N ALA A 101 -3.96 4.42 13.06
CA ALA A 101 -3.11 3.24 12.98
C ALA A 101 -1.61 3.58 13.05
N ARG A 102 -0.86 2.74 13.77
CA ARG A 102 0.60 2.71 13.82
C ARG A 102 1.08 1.63 12.85
N VAL A 103 1.79 2.04 11.80
CA VAL A 103 2.19 1.14 10.72
C VAL A 103 3.69 1.18 10.51
N ILE A 104 4.32 0.01 10.44
CA ILE A 104 5.70 -0.14 9.98
C ILE A 104 5.70 -0.50 8.49
N GLU A 105 6.57 0.14 7.73
CA GLU A 105 6.92 -0.23 6.36
C GLU A 105 8.43 -0.43 6.30
N ALA A 106 8.90 -1.49 5.64
CA ALA A 106 10.31 -1.65 5.30
C ALA A 106 10.51 -1.86 3.81
N GLY A 107 11.51 -1.15 3.27
CA GLY A 107 11.63 -0.89 1.85
C GLY A 107 10.89 0.40 1.47
N THR A 108 11.27 1.53 2.08
CA THR A 108 10.67 2.85 1.79
C THR A 108 10.63 3.14 0.28
N GLY A 109 11.68 2.76 -0.44
CA GLY A 109 11.71 2.91 -1.89
C GLY A 109 11.55 4.38 -2.29
N SER A 110 10.79 4.63 -3.37
CA SER A 110 10.50 6.00 -3.82
C SER A 110 9.43 6.71 -2.97
N GLY A 111 8.91 6.06 -1.93
CA GLY A 111 7.89 6.60 -1.02
C GLY A 111 6.45 6.51 -1.53
N ALA A 112 6.17 5.63 -2.49
CA ALA A 112 4.83 5.49 -3.09
C ALA A 112 3.82 4.88 -2.11
N LEU A 113 4.15 3.72 -1.52
CA LEU A 113 3.32 3.11 -0.48
C LEU A 113 3.33 3.98 0.78
N THR A 114 4.48 4.50 1.20
CA THR A 114 4.58 5.47 2.31
C THR A 114 3.59 6.63 2.17
N MET A 115 3.38 7.17 0.96
CA MET A 115 2.40 8.24 0.71
C MET A 115 0.95 7.78 0.90
N VAL A 116 0.63 6.53 0.56
CA VAL A 116 -0.68 5.92 0.78
C VAL A 116 -0.93 5.69 2.26
N LEU A 117 0.04 5.10 2.95
CA LEU A 117 0.00 4.88 4.41
C LEU A 117 -0.16 6.21 5.15
N ALA A 118 0.70 7.19 4.86
CA ALA A 118 0.66 8.51 5.49
C ALA A 118 -0.67 9.24 5.27
N HIS A 119 -1.30 9.06 4.10
CA HIS A 119 -2.62 9.61 3.86
C HIS A 119 -3.71 8.92 4.70
N ALA A 120 -3.62 7.59 4.84
CA ALA A 120 -4.63 6.78 5.52
C ALA A 120 -4.61 6.91 7.05
N VAL A 121 -3.43 7.04 7.66
CA VAL A 121 -3.28 7.04 9.13
C VAL A 121 -3.67 8.35 9.82
N ARG A 122 -3.84 9.43 9.06
CA ARG A 122 -4.19 10.75 9.60
C ARG A 122 -5.58 10.78 10.26
N PRO A 123 -5.81 11.68 11.24
CA PRO A 123 -4.87 12.69 11.73
C PRO A 123 -3.88 12.19 12.81
N ASP A 124 -4.20 11.12 13.53
CA ASP A 124 -3.53 10.77 14.79
C ASP A 124 -2.66 9.50 14.72
N GLY A 125 -2.56 8.86 13.55
CA GLY A 125 -1.72 7.69 13.35
C GLY A 125 -0.29 8.03 12.90
N ARG A 126 0.52 6.99 12.71
CA ARG A 126 1.97 7.14 12.44
C ARG A 126 2.46 6.07 11.48
N VAL A 127 3.32 6.45 10.53
CA VAL A 127 4.07 5.52 9.68
C VAL A 127 5.54 5.56 10.08
N TYR A 128 6.11 4.39 10.35
CA TYR A 128 7.55 4.21 10.60
C TYR A 128 8.14 3.52 9.37
N SER A 129 8.89 4.28 8.55
CA SER A 129 9.39 3.81 7.26
C SER A 129 10.89 3.56 7.33
N TYR A 130 11.27 2.29 7.19
CA TYR A 130 12.65 1.82 7.29
C TYR A 130 13.24 1.56 5.90
N ASP A 131 14.49 2.02 5.71
CA ASP A 131 15.29 1.70 4.52
C ASP A 131 16.77 1.77 4.90
N VAL A 132 17.59 0.87 4.34
CA VAL A 132 19.06 0.90 4.51
C VAL A 132 19.72 1.93 3.59
N ARG A 133 19.02 2.37 2.54
CA ARG A 133 19.55 3.24 1.50
C ARG A 133 19.18 4.69 1.76
N SER A 134 20.19 5.49 2.11
CA SER A 134 20.02 6.91 2.39
C SER A 134 19.53 7.73 1.19
N ASP A 135 19.86 7.33 -0.04
CA ASP A 135 19.39 7.97 -1.27
C ASP A 135 17.88 7.76 -1.50
N MET A 136 17.39 6.54 -1.26
CA MET A 136 15.96 6.20 -1.32
C MET A 136 15.17 7.00 -0.28
N GLN A 137 15.65 7.00 0.96
CA GLN A 137 14.99 7.72 2.03
C GLN A 137 14.95 9.24 1.79
N ARG A 138 16.04 9.86 1.30
CA ARG A 138 16.04 11.28 0.92
C ARG A 138 15.03 11.59 -0.19
N LEU A 139 14.92 10.71 -1.18
CA LEU A 139 13.95 10.86 -2.27
C LEU A 139 12.52 10.75 -1.76
N ALA A 140 12.21 9.70 -0.99
CA ALA A 140 10.90 9.49 -0.40
C ALA A 140 10.50 10.69 0.47
N ARG A 141 11.40 11.15 1.36
CA ARG A 141 11.16 12.32 2.20
C ARG A 141 10.84 13.57 1.38
N LYS A 142 11.55 13.82 0.28
CA LYS A 142 11.23 14.94 -0.63
C LYS A 142 9.84 14.77 -1.27
N ASN A 143 9.50 13.56 -1.72
CA ASN A 143 8.20 13.26 -2.29
C ASN A 143 7.08 13.49 -1.26
N LEU A 144 7.20 12.96 -0.04
CA LEU A 144 6.24 13.12 1.05
C LEU A 144 6.10 14.58 1.50
N ARG A 145 7.22 15.33 1.59
CA ARG A 145 7.21 16.77 1.88
C ARG A 145 6.42 17.54 0.85
N SER A 146 6.73 17.32 -0.43
CA SER A 146 5.98 17.94 -1.53
C SER A 146 4.51 17.54 -1.53
N ALA A 147 4.21 16.39 -0.91
CA ALA A 147 2.87 15.86 -0.78
C ALA A 147 2.10 16.44 0.43
N GLY A 148 2.76 17.09 1.38
CA GLY A 148 2.18 17.56 2.64
C GLY A 148 1.79 16.40 3.57
N LEU A 149 2.58 15.32 3.55
CA LEU A 149 2.33 14.06 4.27
C LEU A 149 3.53 13.59 5.08
N GLU A 150 4.62 14.37 5.17
CA GLU A 150 5.82 14.01 5.93
C GLU A 150 5.61 14.05 7.45
N ASP A 151 4.65 14.83 7.92
CA ASP A 151 4.37 15.10 9.34
C ASP A 151 4.03 13.84 10.16
N VAL A 152 3.37 12.87 9.53
CA VAL A 152 2.99 11.58 10.14
C VAL A 152 3.96 10.44 9.82
N VAL A 153 5.10 10.74 9.19
CA VAL A 153 6.08 9.72 8.78
C VAL A 153 7.39 9.91 9.53
N GLU A 154 7.84 8.85 10.17
CA GLU A 154 9.17 8.74 10.75
C GLU A 154 10.06 7.90 9.84
N PHE A 155 11.07 8.54 9.25
CA PHE A 155 12.03 7.86 8.39
C PHE A 155 13.21 7.34 9.20
N LYS A 156 13.50 6.03 9.12
CA LYS A 156 14.58 5.36 9.87
C LYS A 156 15.58 4.73 8.93
N LEU A 157 16.80 5.28 8.92
CA LEU A 157 17.91 4.78 8.09
C LEU A 157 18.58 3.64 8.85
N ARG A 158 18.08 2.42 8.71
CA ARG A 158 18.51 1.26 9.48
C ARG A 158 18.27 -0.04 8.71
N ASP A 159 19.10 -1.04 8.98
CA ASP A 159 18.84 -2.43 8.60
C ASP A 159 17.80 -3.08 9.53
N VAL A 160 16.71 -3.56 8.95
CA VAL A 160 15.64 -4.23 9.70
C VAL A 160 16.08 -5.59 10.25
N ALA A 161 17.23 -6.12 9.83
CA ALA A 161 17.89 -7.25 10.50
C ALA A 161 18.15 -6.97 11.99
N GLU A 162 18.44 -5.71 12.34
CA GLU A 162 18.66 -5.24 13.72
C GLU A 162 17.34 -5.08 14.50
N GLY A 163 16.19 -5.22 13.84
CA GLY A 163 14.87 -5.05 14.43
C GLY A 163 14.27 -3.67 14.22
N PHE A 164 13.02 -3.55 14.69
CA PHE A 164 12.26 -2.30 14.69
C PHE A 164 12.27 -1.71 16.09
N ASP A 165 12.30 -0.38 16.19
CA ASP A 165 12.23 0.31 17.49
C ASP A 165 10.82 0.26 18.10
N GLU A 166 9.80 0.11 17.25
CA GLU A 166 8.42 0.12 17.67
C GLU A 166 7.91 -1.27 18.05
N THR A 167 7.17 -1.33 19.16
CA THR A 167 6.36 -2.49 19.55
C THR A 167 4.88 -2.13 19.51
N ASP A 168 4.04 -3.18 19.55
CA ASP A 168 2.59 -3.09 19.56
C ASP A 168 2.02 -2.24 18.41
N VAL A 169 2.58 -2.38 17.22
CA VAL A 169 2.06 -1.72 16.02
C VAL A 169 0.88 -2.51 15.43
N ASP A 170 -0.05 -1.81 14.79
CA ASP A 170 -1.27 -2.42 14.25
C ASP A 170 -0.98 -3.23 12.98
N ALA A 171 -0.04 -2.74 12.17
CA ALA A 171 0.29 -3.30 10.87
C ALA A 171 1.77 -3.16 10.52
N LEU A 172 2.31 -4.14 9.79
CA LEU A 172 3.68 -4.16 9.30
C LEU A 172 3.73 -4.72 7.87
N PHE A 173 4.27 -3.93 6.94
CA PHE A 173 4.37 -4.29 5.54
C PHE A 173 5.84 -4.35 5.06
N LEU A 174 6.24 -5.46 4.43
CA LEU A 174 7.59 -5.67 3.88
C LEU A 174 7.57 -5.69 2.35
N ASP A 175 8.18 -4.69 1.71
CA ASP A 175 8.55 -4.68 0.28
C ASP A 175 10.07 -4.86 0.15
N LEU A 176 10.53 -6.07 0.50
CA LEU A 176 11.95 -6.44 0.55
C LEU A 176 12.20 -7.69 -0.32
N PRO A 177 13.41 -7.91 -0.83
CA PRO A 177 13.71 -9.08 -1.66
C PRO A 177 13.62 -10.41 -0.88
N ASN A 178 13.80 -10.37 0.43
CA ASN A 178 13.91 -11.51 1.33
C ASN A 178 13.12 -11.34 2.65
N PRO A 179 11.79 -11.15 2.62
CA PRO A 179 10.99 -10.86 3.81
C PRO A 179 11.01 -11.99 4.85
N TRP A 180 11.23 -13.23 4.43
CA TRP A 180 11.34 -14.41 5.30
C TRP A 180 12.49 -14.32 6.32
N ASP A 181 13.51 -13.51 6.06
CA ASP A 181 14.66 -13.36 6.97
C ASP A 181 14.35 -12.41 8.16
N TYR A 182 13.22 -11.70 8.12
CA TYR A 182 12.86 -10.66 9.09
C TYR A 182 11.57 -10.95 9.88
N LEU A 183 11.02 -12.17 9.76
CA LEU A 183 9.74 -12.51 10.40
C LEU A 183 9.79 -12.45 11.93
N ARG A 184 10.95 -12.76 12.54
CA ARG A 184 11.11 -12.65 14.00
C ARG A 184 10.99 -11.21 14.46
N GLN A 185 11.66 -10.29 13.76
CA GLN A 185 11.64 -8.86 14.01
C GLN A 185 10.23 -8.30 13.78
N ALA A 186 9.58 -8.73 12.69
CA ALA A 186 8.22 -8.33 12.40
C ALA A 186 7.22 -8.79 13.48
N HIS A 187 7.32 -10.05 13.92
CA HIS A 187 6.48 -10.60 14.99
C HIS A 187 6.67 -9.85 16.32
N ALA A 188 7.91 -9.50 16.67
CA ALA A 188 8.21 -8.76 17.90
C ALA A 188 7.69 -7.31 17.88
N ALA A 189 7.56 -6.70 16.70
CA ALA A 189 7.06 -5.33 16.56
C ALA A 189 5.53 -5.26 16.53
N LEU A 190 4.89 -6.27 15.94
CA LEU A 190 3.43 -6.34 15.80
C LEU A 190 2.75 -6.58 17.15
N SER A 191 1.59 -5.95 17.35
CA SER A 191 0.68 -6.32 18.43
C SER A 191 0.17 -7.76 18.27
N SER A 192 -0.35 -8.34 19.34
CA SER A 192 -1.05 -9.62 19.28
C SER A 192 -2.24 -9.54 18.33
N GLY A 193 -2.28 -10.42 17.33
CA GLY A 193 -3.25 -10.32 16.25
C GLY A 193 -2.96 -9.20 15.26
N GLY A 194 -1.83 -8.51 15.30
CA GLY A 194 -1.46 -7.46 14.35
C GLY A 194 -1.37 -7.98 12.91
N PHE A 195 -1.48 -7.08 11.94
CA PHE A 195 -1.51 -7.43 10.52
C PHE A 195 -0.10 -7.44 9.91
N PHE A 196 0.28 -8.56 9.31
CA PHE A 196 1.50 -8.68 8.50
C PHE A 196 1.13 -8.69 7.02
N GLY A 197 1.94 -8.00 6.21
CA GLY A 197 1.83 -8.00 4.75
C GLY A 197 3.18 -7.99 4.06
N SER A 198 3.25 -8.57 2.85
CA SER A 198 4.40 -8.46 1.97
C SER A 198 3.98 -8.51 0.50
N ILE A 199 4.78 -7.95 -0.39
CA ILE A 199 4.63 -8.10 -1.83
C ILE A 199 5.88 -8.75 -2.43
N LEU A 200 5.70 -9.76 -3.28
CA LEU A 200 6.81 -10.49 -3.89
C LEU A 200 6.57 -10.70 -5.40
N PRO A 201 7.59 -10.50 -6.26
CA PRO A 201 7.38 -10.58 -7.70
C PRO A 201 7.28 -12.02 -8.24
N THR A 202 7.82 -13.02 -7.54
CA THR A 202 7.92 -14.40 -8.04
C THR A 202 7.25 -15.42 -7.12
N ALA A 203 6.65 -16.45 -7.71
CA ALA A 203 6.03 -17.55 -6.96
C ALA A 203 7.05 -18.31 -6.09
N ASN A 204 8.32 -18.43 -6.52
CA ASN A 204 9.36 -19.06 -5.71
C ASN A 204 9.63 -18.29 -4.40
N GLN A 205 9.63 -16.95 -4.46
CA GLN A 205 9.75 -16.12 -3.26
C GLN A 205 8.53 -16.29 -2.35
N VAL A 206 7.32 -16.38 -2.94
CA VAL A 206 6.09 -16.66 -2.18
C VAL A 206 6.22 -18.00 -1.45
N SER A 207 6.58 -19.09 -2.14
CA SER A 207 6.75 -20.40 -1.52
C SER A 207 7.74 -20.38 -0.36
N ARG A 208 8.85 -19.64 -0.50
CA ARG A 208 9.84 -19.49 0.57
C ARG A 208 9.28 -18.72 1.78
N LEU A 209 8.50 -17.67 1.54
CA LEU A 209 7.85 -16.92 2.60
C LEU A 209 6.81 -17.76 3.35
N LEU A 210 6.00 -18.55 2.64
CA LEU A 210 5.00 -19.44 3.25
C LEU A 210 5.63 -20.43 4.24
N VAL A 211 6.70 -21.12 3.83
CA VAL A 211 7.44 -22.05 4.71
C VAL A 211 8.00 -21.35 5.95
N ALA A 212 8.42 -20.09 5.82
CA ALA A 212 8.95 -19.33 6.94
C ALA A 212 7.84 -18.84 7.89
N LEU A 213 6.68 -18.43 7.36
CA LEU A 213 5.52 -17.98 8.15
C LEU A 213 4.97 -19.09 9.05
N GLU A 214 4.91 -20.33 8.55
CA GLU A 214 4.51 -21.52 9.33
C GLU A 214 5.33 -21.72 10.61
N ARG A 215 6.58 -21.23 10.63
CA ARG A 215 7.53 -21.39 11.74
C ARG A 215 7.69 -20.15 12.60
N ALA A 216 7.05 -19.04 12.25
CA ALA A 216 7.31 -17.72 12.81
C ALA A 216 6.14 -17.15 13.63
N SER A 217 5.25 -18.00 14.13
CA SER A 217 4.07 -17.59 14.93
C SER A 217 3.13 -16.65 14.16
N PHE A 218 2.93 -16.92 12.87
CA PHE A 218 1.92 -16.26 12.04
C PHE A 218 0.83 -17.25 11.64
N GLY A 219 -0.41 -16.76 11.55
CA GLY A 219 -1.57 -17.56 11.15
C GLY A 219 -2.46 -16.81 10.16
N PHE A 220 -3.52 -17.49 9.71
CA PHE A 220 -4.46 -16.95 8.72
C PHE A 220 -3.74 -16.41 7.48
N ILE A 221 -2.91 -17.27 6.88
CA ILE A 221 -2.04 -16.91 5.77
C ILE A 221 -2.85 -16.89 4.47
N GLU A 222 -2.73 -15.80 3.71
CA GLU A 222 -3.43 -15.59 2.45
C GLU A 222 -2.42 -15.16 1.37
N VAL A 223 -2.60 -15.63 0.13
CA VAL A 223 -1.82 -15.23 -1.03
C VAL A 223 -2.77 -14.81 -2.14
N GLU A 224 -2.60 -13.60 -2.64
CA GLU A 224 -3.52 -12.96 -3.57
C GLU A 224 -2.77 -12.19 -4.66
N GLU A 225 -3.39 -11.98 -5.81
CA GLU A 225 -2.91 -11.08 -6.85
C GLU A 225 -4.09 -10.29 -7.45
N ILE A 226 -3.81 -9.10 -7.98
CA ILE A 226 -4.86 -8.20 -8.49
C ILE A 226 -4.63 -7.90 -9.96
N LEU A 227 -5.57 -8.32 -10.81
CA LEU A 227 -5.61 -7.95 -12.22
C LEU A 227 -6.58 -6.79 -12.43
N LEU A 228 -6.04 -5.61 -12.76
CA LEU A 228 -6.84 -4.45 -13.14
C LEU A 228 -6.87 -4.32 -14.67
N ARG A 229 -8.03 -4.54 -15.29
CA ARG A 229 -8.21 -4.51 -16.76
C ARG A 229 -8.93 -3.23 -17.20
N PRO A 230 -8.23 -2.23 -17.77
CA PRO A 230 -8.86 -1.00 -18.24
C PRO A 230 -9.69 -1.24 -19.51
N TYR A 231 -10.73 -0.43 -19.67
CA TYR A 231 -11.56 -0.40 -20.88
C TYR A 231 -11.39 0.93 -21.61
N LYS A 232 -11.57 0.90 -22.94
CA LYS A 232 -11.78 2.08 -23.77
C LYS A 232 -13.24 2.49 -23.62
N PRO A 233 -13.55 3.60 -22.90
CA PRO A 233 -14.92 3.94 -22.54
C PRO A 233 -15.58 4.74 -23.67
N VAL A 234 -15.88 4.07 -24.78
CA VAL A 234 -16.62 4.63 -25.92
C VAL A 234 -17.93 3.85 -26.00
N ALA A 235 -19.07 4.52 -25.85
CA ALA A 235 -20.36 3.85 -25.66
C ALA A 235 -20.66 2.81 -26.76
N GLU A 236 -20.40 3.17 -28.02
CA GLU A 236 -20.69 2.32 -29.19
C GLU A 236 -19.62 1.25 -29.44
N ARG A 237 -18.46 1.34 -28.78
CA ARG A 237 -17.30 0.47 -29.01
C ARG A 237 -16.56 0.16 -27.69
N LEU A 238 -17.32 -0.10 -26.62
CA LEU A 238 -16.78 -0.40 -25.30
C LEU A 238 -16.02 -1.72 -25.37
N ARG A 239 -14.73 -1.69 -25.05
CA ARG A 239 -13.86 -2.88 -25.10
C ARG A 239 -12.64 -2.70 -24.22
N PRO A 240 -11.96 -3.78 -23.80
CA PRO A 240 -10.68 -3.68 -23.10
C PRO A 240 -9.63 -2.87 -23.87
N THR A 241 -8.67 -2.29 -23.15
CA THR A 241 -7.45 -1.79 -23.76
C THR A 241 -6.63 -2.93 -24.34
N ASP A 242 -5.86 -2.65 -25.40
CA ASP A 242 -5.11 -3.69 -26.12
C ASP A 242 -3.90 -4.19 -25.30
N GLN A 243 -3.40 -3.35 -24.39
CA GLN A 243 -2.32 -3.67 -23.44
C GLN A 243 -2.79 -3.42 -22.00
N MET A 244 -2.24 -4.21 -21.07
CA MET A 244 -2.41 -4.03 -19.64
C MET A 244 -1.14 -4.44 -18.89
N VAL A 245 -1.02 -3.99 -17.65
CA VAL A 245 -0.04 -4.55 -16.72
C VAL A 245 -0.55 -5.92 -16.29
N ALA A 246 0.12 -6.98 -16.73
CA ALA A 246 -0.30 -8.35 -16.48
C ALA A 246 0.02 -8.83 -15.05
N HIS A 247 1.09 -8.31 -14.45
CA HIS A 247 1.53 -8.66 -13.10
C HIS A 247 2.26 -7.49 -12.46
N THR A 248 2.13 -7.36 -11.14
CA THR A 248 2.93 -6.43 -10.32
C THR A 248 3.67 -7.19 -9.23
N GLY A 249 2.96 -8.03 -8.48
CA GLY A 249 3.48 -8.90 -7.44
C GLY A 249 2.35 -9.69 -6.80
N PHE A 250 2.71 -10.76 -6.12
CA PHE A 250 1.84 -11.49 -5.20
C PHE A 250 1.80 -10.74 -3.87
N LEU A 251 0.60 -10.56 -3.33
CA LEU A 251 0.37 -10.01 -2.00
C LEU A 251 0.22 -11.19 -1.03
N ILE A 252 0.99 -11.17 0.05
CA ILE A 252 0.93 -12.18 1.11
C ILE A 252 0.50 -11.47 2.38
N PHE A 253 -0.51 -12.02 3.06
CA PHE A 253 -1.01 -11.50 4.33
C PHE A 253 -1.01 -12.58 5.40
N ALA A 254 -0.85 -12.16 6.65
CA ALA A 254 -0.98 -13.04 7.81
C ALA A 254 -1.31 -12.22 9.06
N ARG A 255 -1.65 -12.90 10.16
CA ARG A 255 -1.85 -12.30 11.49
C ARG A 255 -0.79 -12.80 12.46
N SER A 256 -0.23 -11.87 13.26
CA SER A 256 0.66 -12.21 14.35
C SER A 256 -0.10 -13.02 15.41
N LEU A 257 0.34 -14.23 15.72
CA LEU A 257 -0.26 -15.05 16.76
C LEU A 257 0.47 -14.85 18.08
N VAL A 258 -0.26 -14.96 19.19
CA VAL A 258 0.36 -15.08 20.50
C VAL A 258 1.21 -16.36 20.49
N ARG A 259 2.46 -16.27 20.96
CA ARG A 259 3.23 -17.48 21.23
C ARG A 259 2.56 -18.17 22.39
N GLU A 260 2.04 -19.37 22.17
CA GLU A 260 1.70 -20.24 23.29
C GLU A 260 3.00 -20.43 24.08
N GLU A 261 3.12 -19.76 25.23
CA GLU A 261 3.99 -20.26 26.29
C GLU A 261 3.55 -21.70 26.51
N GLU A 262 4.49 -22.65 26.57
CA GLU A 262 4.23 -24.06 26.86
C GLU A 262 3.18 -24.16 27.97
N THR A 263 1.91 -24.31 27.59
CA THR A 263 0.79 -24.37 28.52
C THR A 263 0.69 -25.84 28.94
N THR A 264 1.81 -26.42 29.33
CA THR A 264 1.94 -27.77 29.89
C THR A 264 1.98 -27.65 31.41
N ALA A 265 0.92 -27.10 32.01
CA ALA A 265 0.69 -27.25 33.45
C ALA A 265 -0.76 -26.97 33.91
N ALA A 266 -1.80 -27.04 33.07
CA ALA A 266 -3.19 -26.96 33.59
C ALA A 266 -4.27 -27.45 32.61
N SER A 267 -4.15 -28.66 32.07
CA SER A 267 -5.33 -29.39 31.61
C SER A 267 -5.20 -30.86 31.95
N GLY A 268 -5.28 -31.14 33.26
CA GLY A 268 -5.66 -32.47 33.73
C GLY A 268 -7.11 -32.74 33.34
N LEU A 269 -7.32 -33.22 32.12
CA LEU A 269 -8.56 -33.89 31.72
C LEU A 269 -8.19 -35.34 31.46
N SER A 270 -8.43 -36.12 32.51
CA SER A 270 -8.45 -37.58 32.54
C SER A 270 -9.14 -38.14 31.30
N GLU A 271 -8.40 -38.88 30.47
CA GLU A 271 -8.98 -39.84 29.54
C GLU A 271 -9.71 -40.92 30.34
N ALA A 272 -11.04 -40.83 30.41
CA ALA A 272 -11.87 -41.94 30.83
C ALA A 272 -11.87 -42.99 29.71
N GLN A 273 -11.21 -44.12 29.94
CA GLN A 273 -11.33 -45.31 29.10
C GLN A 273 -12.80 -45.75 29.04
N PRO A 274 -13.36 -46.06 27.85
CA PRO A 274 -14.64 -46.75 27.80
C PRO A 274 -14.47 -48.19 28.28
N ALA A 275 -15.36 -48.61 29.18
CA ALA A 275 -15.43 -49.93 29.76
C ALA A 275 -15.66 -51.01 28.70
N VAL A 276 -14.95 -52.12 28.86
CA VAL A 276 -15.11 -53.37 28.11
C VAL A 276 -16.39 -54.05 28.60
N GLU A 277 -17.36 -54.28 27.71
CA GLU A 277 -18.50 -55.17 27.98
C GLU A 277 -18.06 -56.65 27.87
N PRO A 278 -18.56 -57.54 28.73
CA PRO A 278 -18.12 -58.93 28.76
C PRO A 278 -18.76 -59.76 27.63
N GLU A 279 -17.97 -60.64 27.03
CA GLU A 279 -18.44 -61.75 26.21
C GLU A 279 -19.22 -62.76 27.09
N GLU A 280 -20.50 -62.95 26.81
CA GLU A 280 -21.21 -64.18 27.18
C GLU A 280 -21.31 -65.09 25.96
N GLY A 281 -20.55 -66.18 25.99
CA GLY A 281 -20.65 -67.25 25.03
C GLY A 281 -21.73 -68.28 25.39
N GLY A 282 -22.34 -68.85 24.35
CA GLY A 282 -22.50 -70.31 24.27
C GLY A 282 -23.92 -70.91 24.39
N SER A 283 -24.32 -71.59 23.29
CA SER A 283 -25.24 -72.75 23.18
C SER A 283 -26.73 -72.55 23.52
N ASP A 284 -27.72 -73.09 22.80
CA ASP A 284 -27.79 -74.43 22.21
C ASP A 284 -28.78 -74.53 21.03
N VAL A 285 -28.57 -75.57 20.22
CA VAL A 285 -29.38 -76.09 19.10
C VAL A 285 -30.63 -76.83 19.65
N PRO A 286 -31.78 -76.87 18.94
CA PRO A 286 -32.09 -77.97 18.00
C PRO A 286 -32.42 -77.51 16.57
#